data_AF-A0A7C4X5I9-F1
#
_entry.id   AF-A0A7C4X5I9-F1
#
_cell.length_a   1.000
_cell.length_b   1.000
_cell.length_c   1.000
_cell.angle_alpha   90.00
_cell.angle_beta   90.00
_cell.angle_gamma   90.00
#
_symmetry.space_group_name_H-M   'P 1'
#
loop_
_entity.id
_entity.type
_entity.pdbx_description
1 polymer ?
#
loop_
_entity_poly.entity_id
_entity_poly.type
_entity_poly.pdbx_seq_one_letter_code
_entity_poly.pdbx_strand_id
1 'polypeptide(L)'
;MGFELPKQVYTGKIRETVIGTGPKALTLGGEGVYPFHVFEGEVPNPPKVGMEIWDYDPSAEWPSAVVEPFKDVIGSPEKWAQKCVNEYGADFIVIQLKSTDPNGMDRPVEDAVKVVKSVVDAVDVPVVVWGTANKEKDEALLKRIAEECQGKNLALSPVEEGNYKGIGATALAFNHVIVASTPIDVNLAKQLNILLENLGVALNKVIIDPTTGGLGYGLEYSYSVMERIKMAGLTQEDEKLQVPMINNIANEIWKSKEAGLSQEDAPTLGDTEKRGILMEVTAAVSYLLAGSNALILRHPESVRLVKAYISLMLKGGSALDLQGITKKLPKVEVDLAKIAPAPNLEIAKEEKAKAPAKPAEKEAPKEAPKAEAPKVEAKPEPPKVEAAPAPEVAKEDLEAKKRAEEEARIKAELEAKKRAEEEEKKKIEAELKAKLEAEAKAKAEAEAKAKAEEEAKRRAEEEERLLKEKWEKDLEEIKKAREAALQRLMAEMKPEEEVKISRKDMDLMERILEGLRRYHKHQ
;
A
#
# COMPACT_ATOMS: atom_id res chain seq x y z
N MET A 1 -14.46 -48.39 -16.25
CA MET A 1 -15.26 -47.41 -15.50
C MET A 1 -15.52 -46.21 -16.39
N GLY A 2 -16.51 -45.37 -16.08
CA GLY A 2 -16.55 -44.02 -16.62
C GLY A 2 -15.41 -43.17 -16.02
N PHE A 3 -15.16 -42.00 -16.58
CA PHE A 3 -14.38 -40.97 -15.91
C PHE A 3 -15.29 -40.22 -14.94
N GLU A 4 -14.90 -40.18 -13.67
CA GLU A 4 -15.57 -39.38 -12.63
C GLU A 4 -14.64 -38.25 -12.22
N LEU A 5 -15.18 -37.02 -12.16
CA LEU A 5 -14.41 -35.86 -11.69
C LEU A 5 -14.14 -36.01 -10.19
N PRO A 6 -12.88 -35.94 -9.73
CA PRO A 6 -12.61 -35.84 -8.29
C PRO A 6 -13.21 -34.53 -7.78
N LYS A 7 -13.90 -34.61 -6.64
CA LYS A 7 -14.48 -33.45 -5.97
C LYS A 7 -13.80 -33.21 -4.63
N GLN A 8 -13.57 -31.95 -4.29
CA GLN A 8 -13.13 -31.55 -2.97
C GLN A 8 -14.28 -31.71 -1.96
N VAL A 9 -13.95 -32.16 -0.75
CA VAL A 9 -14.88 -32.12 0.39
C VAL A 9 -14.72 -30.78 1.09
N TYR A 10 -15.81 -30.02 1.16
CA TYR A 10 -15.86 -28.71 1.83
C TYR A 10 -16.64 -28.86 3.14
N THR A 11 -16.09 -28.29 4.22
CA THR A 11 -16.67 -28.30 5.58
C THR A 11 -17.16 -26.93 6.01
N GLY A 12 -16.73 -25.87 5.33
CA GLY A 12 -17.12 -24.48 5.59
C GLY A 12 -17.75 -23.78 4.40
N LYS A 13 -18.33 -22.61 4.67
CA LYS A 13 -18.95 -21.71 3.67
C LYS A 13 -18.54 -20.27 3.99
N ILE A 14 -18.17 -19.49 2.97
CA ILE A 14 -17.86 -18.06 3.14
C ILE A 14 -19.15 -17.30 3.48
N ARG A 15 -19.10 -16.45 4.51
CA ARG A 15 -20.25 -15.63 4.97
C ARG A 15 -20.60 -14.58 3.92
N GLU A 16 -21.89 -14.27 3.82
CA GLU A 16 -22.38 -13.20 2.98
C GLU A 16 -22.27 -11.86 3.71
N THR A 17 -21.52 -10.91 3.15
CA THR A 17 -21.41 -9.53 3.65
C THR A 17 -22.03 -8.57 2.65
N VAL A 18 -22.94 -7.71 3.11
CA VAL A 18 -23.65 -6.75 2.25
C VAL A 18 -23.07 -5.34 2.45
N ILE A 19 -22.63 -4.70 1.36
CA ILE A 19 -22.17 -3.31 1.33
C ILE A 19 -23.22 -2.43 0.63
N GLY A 20 -23.42 -1.22 1.14
CA GLY A 20 -24.39 -0.25 0.61
C GLY A 20 -25.83 -0.57 0.99
N THR A 21 -26.77 0.17 0.41
CA THR A 21 -28.21 0.07 0.71
C THR A 21 -29.06 0.21 -0.56
N GLY A 22 -30.34 -0.18 -0.47
CA GLY A 22 -31.28 -0.09 -1.59
C GLY A 22 -31.05 -1.15 -2.68
N PRO A 23 -31.68 -0.98 -3.87
CA PRO A 23 -31.72 -2.01 -4.93
C PRO A 23 -30.35 -2.37 -5.55
N LYS A 24 -29.32 -1.56 -5.31
CA LYS A 24 -27.94 -1.73 -5.80
C LYS A 24 -26.95 -2.13 -4.72
N ALA A 25 -27.41 -2.45 -3.50
CA ALA A 25 -26.56 -3.03 -2.47
C ALA A 25 -25.88 -4.32 -2.99
N LEU A 26 -24.60 -4.52 -2.65
CA LEU A 26 -23.82 -5.67 -3.11
C LEU A 26 -23.63 -6.67 -1.97
N THR A 27 -24.11 -7.90 -2.19
CA THR A 27 -23.68 -9.06 -1.42
C THR A 27 -22.35 -9.59 -1.98
N LEU A 28 -21.39 -9.84 -1.09
CA LEU A 28 -20.12 -10.51 -1.35
C LEU A 28 -20.03 -11.80 -0.54
N GLY A 29 -19.36 -12.83 -1.06
CA GLY A 29 -19.19 -14.11 -0.39
C GLY A 29 -20.32 -15.10 -0.69
N GLY A 30 -20.60 -16.01 0.24
CA GLY A 30 -21.64 -17.03 0.08
C GLY A 30 -21.21 -18.28 -0.68
N GLU A 31 -19.99 -18.34 -1.24
CA GLU A 31 -19.47 -19.54 -1.88
C GLU A 31 -19.14 -20.66 -0.87
N GLY A 32 -19.42 -21.90 -1.27
CA GLY A 32 -19.06 -23.13 -0.54
C GLY A 32 -17.99 -23.96 -1.24
N VAL A 33 -17.26 -23.37 -2.20
CA VAL A 33 -16.27 -24.02 -3.06
C VAL A 33 -15.09 -23.11 -3.37
N TYR A 34 -13.99 -23.66 -3.89
CA TYR A 34 -12.87 -22.89 -4.40
C TYR A 34 -13.24 -22.01 -5.61
N PRO A 35 -12.42 -20.99 -5.94
CA PRO A 35 -12.79 -19.96 -6.91
C PRO A 35 -13.11 -20.53 -8.30
N PHE A 36 -14.31 -20.24 -8.79
CA PHE A 36 -14.86 -20.76 -10.06
C PHE A 36 -15.04 -22.28 -10.16
N HIS A 37 -14.98 -23.04 -9.05
CA HIS A 37 -15.24 -24.49 -9.01
C HIS A 37 -16.74 -24.85 -9.11
N VAL A 38 -17.46 -24.23 -10.06
CA VAL A 38 -18.91 -24.36 -10.27
C VAL A 38 -19.38 -25.77 -10.71
N PHE A 39 -18.44 -26.70 -10.94
CA PHE A 39 -18.72 -28.11 -11.23
C PHE A 39 -18.92 -28.97 -9.97
N GLU A 40 -18.50 -28.47 -8.80
CA GLU A 40 -18.59 -29.19 -7.51
C GLU A 40 -19.43 -28.49 -6.45
N GLY A 41 -19.87 -27.23 -6.67
CA GLY A 41 -20.82 -26.55 -5.79
C GLY A 41 -21.13 -25.11 -6.22
N GLU A 42 -21.78 -24.35 -5.33
CA GLU A 42 -22.39 -23.06 -5.67
C GLU A 42 -21.52 -21.84 -5.34
N VAL A 43 -21.55 -20.87 -6.25
CA VAL A 43 -20.98 -19.51 -6.09
C VAL A 43 -22.14 -18.51 -6.26
N PRO A 44 -22.94 -18.23 -5.22
CA PRO A 44 -24.19 -17.48 -5.35
C PRO A 44 -23.97 -16.00 -5.68
N ASN A 45 -22.89 -15.40 -5.19
CA ASN A 45 -22.54 -14.01 -5.45
C ASN A 45 -21.23 -13.96 -6.28
N PRO A 46 -21.31 -13.67 -7.60
CA PRO A 46 -20.14 -13.46 -8.44
C PRO A 46 -19.21 -12.37 -7.90
N PRO A 47 -17.87 -12.52 -8.01
CA PRO A 47 -16.92 -11.46 -7.66
C PRO A 47 -17.25 -10.13 -8.34
N LYS A 48 -17.03 -9.03 -7.61
CA LYS A 48 -17.40 -7.67 -8.03
C LYS A 48 -16.17 -6.85 -8.41
N VAL A 49 -16.32 -5.93 -9.35
CA VAL A 49 -15.25 -5.05 -9.82
C VAL A 49 -15.66 -3.60 -9.59
N GLY A 50 -15.04 -2.99 -8.60
CA GLY A 50 -15.16 -1.56 -8.32
C GLY A 50 -14.04 -0.75 -8.95
N MET A 51 -14.24 0.56 -9.00
CA MET A 51 -13.26 1.51 -9.53
C MET A 51 -12.80 2.48 -8.44
N GLU A 52 -11.49 2.76 -8.41
CA GLU A 52 -10.97 3.81 -7.52
C GLU A 52 -11.16 5.21 -8.11
N ILE A 53 -11.37 6.17 -7.20
CA ILE A 53 -11.27 7.61 -7.39
C ILE A 53 -10.47 8.18 -6.23
N TRP A 54 -9.79 9.31 -6.41
CA TRP A 54 -9.07 9.99 -5.33
C TRP A 54 -9.82 11.24 -4.87
N ASP A 55 -9.56 11.70 -3.65
CA ASP A 55 -10.19 12.89 -3.05
C ASP A 55 -9.55 14.23 -3.50
N TYR A 56 -8.63 14.18 -4.45
CA TYR A 56 -8.05 15.30 -5.18
C TYR A 56 -7.78 14.88 -6.64
N ASP A 57 -7.20 15.78 -7.45
CA ASP A 57 -6.81 15.53 -8.84
C ASP A 57 -5.36 15.02 -8.93
N PRO A 58 -5.11 13.72 -9.24
CA PRO A 58 -3.76 13.18 -9.36
C PRO A 58 -3.22 13.21 -10.79
N SER A 59 -3.78 14.02 -11.70
CA SER A 59 -3.35 14.07 -13.12
C SER A 59 -1.87 14.43 -13.33
N ALA A 60 -1.20 15.03 -12.35
CA ALA A 60 0.23 15.30 -12.35
C ALA A 60 1.12 14.14 -11.82
N GLU A 61 0.54 13.17 -11.11
CA GLU A 61 1.23 12.05 -10.48
C GLU A 61 1.04 10.72 -11.22
N TRP A 62 -0.12 10.56 -11.86
CA TRP A 62 -0.52 9.31 -12.50
C TRP A 62 0.04 9.15 -13.92
N PRO A 63 0.34 7.90 -14.36
CA PRO A 63 0.67 7.63 -15.75
C PRO A 63 -0.45 8.09 -16.70
N SER A 64 -0.09 8.72 -17.82
CA SER A 64 -1.04 9.31 -18.77
C SER A 64 -2.10 8.32 -19.28
N ALA A 65 -1.77 7.03 -19.34
CA ALA A 65 -2.68 5.94 -19.68
C ALA A 65 -3.92 5.84 -18.75
N VAL A 66 -3.80 6.20 -17.48
CA VAL A 66 -4.92 6.25 -16.52
C VAL A 66 -5.47 7.65 -16.25
N VAL A 67 -4.79 8.72 -16.69
CA VAL A 67 -5.35 10.08 -16.68
C VAL A 67 -6.30 10.30 -17.87
N GLU A 68 -5.89 9.88 -19.07
CA GLU A 68 -6.63 10.09 -20.33
C GLU A 68 -8.11 9.60 -20.31
N PRO A 69 -8.49 8.50 -19.64
CA PRO A 69 -9.88 8.09 -19.53
C PRO A 69 -10.79 8.98 -18.67
N PHE A 70 -10.21 9.80 -17.78
CA PHE A 70 -10.95 10.59 -16.78
C PHE A 70 -10.66 12.10 -16.83
N LYS A 71 -9.79 12.58 -17.74
CA LYS A 71 -9.30 13.97 -17.80
C LYS A 71 -10.36 15.09 -17.81
N ASP A 72 -11.61 14.76 -18.12
CA ASP A 72 -12.77 15.64 -18.12
C ASP A 72 -13.52 15.70 -16.77
N VAL A 73 -13.24 14.77 -15.85
CA VAL A 73 -13.88 14.63 -14.53
C VAL A 73 -12.92 14.41 -13.36
N ILE A 74 -11.62 14.17 -13.61
CA ILE A 74 -10.62 13.74 -12.60
C ILE A 74 -10.47 14.72 -11.43
N GLY A 75 -10.59 16.03 -11.68
CA GLY A 75 -10.65 17.07 -10.64
C GLY A 75 -12.04 17.30 -10.02
N SER A 76 -12.95 16.33 -10.07
CA SER A 76 -14.30 16.38 -9.49
C SER A 76 -14.72 14.98 -9.04
N PRO A 77 -14.35 14.53 -7.81
CA PRO A 77 -14.55 13.16 -7.36
C PRO A 77 -15.99 12.64 -7.51
N GLU A 78 -17.00 13.50 -7.33
CA GLU A 78 -18.41 13.15 -7.50
C GLU A 78 -18.78 12.86 -8.97
N LYS A 79 -18.25 13.63 -9.93
CA LYS A 79 -18.44 13.38 -11.37
C LYS A 79 -17.62 12.19 -11.85
N TRP A 80 -16.43 12.01 -11.29
CA TRP A 80 -15.56 10.86 -11.55
C TRP A 80 -16.23 9.56 -11.10
N ALA A 81 -16.80 9.54 -9.88
CA ALA A 81 -17.63 8.44 -9.38
C ALA A 81 -18.79 8.13 -10.34
N GLN A 82 -19.54 9.15 -10.74
CA GLN A 82 -20.64 9.00 -11.70
C GLN A 82 -20.18 8.44 -13.05
N LYS A 83 -19.03 8.87 -13.57
CA LYS A 83 -18.48 8.35 -14.84
C LYS A 83 -18.06 6.88 -14.72
N CYS A 84 -17.40 6.51 -13.63
CA CYS A 84 -17.03 5.12 -13.33
C CYS A 84 -18.25 4.19 -13.27
N VAL A 85 -19.38 4.64 -12.71
CA VAL A 85 -20.64 3.87 -12.71
C VAL A 85 -21.30 3.86 -14.09
N ASN A 86 -21.55 5.04 -14.68
CA ASN A 86 -22.47 5.20 -15.80
C ASN A 86 -21.85 4.84 -17.17
N GLU A 87 -20.56 5.10 -17.38
CA GLU A 87 -19.87 4.79 -18.64
C GLU A 87 -19.04 3.51 -18.55
N TYR A 88 -18.40 3.27 -17.40
CA TYR A 88 -17.40 2.20 -17.24
C TYR A 88 -17.90 0.99 -16.43
N GLY A 89 -19.12 1.05 -15.91
CA GLY A 89 -19.83 -0.11 -15.34
C GLY A 89 -19.22 -0.65 -14.04
N ALA A 90 -18.65 0.20 -13.20
CA ALA A 90 -18.20 -0.17 -11.86
C ALA A 90 -19.36 -0.75 -11.03
N ASP A 91 -19.14 -1.88 -10.35
CA ASP A 91 -20.14 -2.44 -9.42
C ASP A 91 -20.22 -1.62 -8.12
N PHE A 92 -19.10 -1.01 -7.71
CA PHE A 92 -18.97 -0.14 -6.54
C PHE A 92 -17.86 0.91 -6.77
N ILE A 93 -17.84 1.96 -5.96
CA ILE A 93 -16.79 2.99 -5.99
C ILE A 93 -15.88 2.86 -4.77
N VAL A 94 -14.59 3.12 -4.94
CA VAL A 94 -13.64 3.26 -3.84
C VAL A 94 -13.07 4.66 -3.84
N ILE A 95 -13.38 5.45 -2.81
CA ILE A 95 -12.75 6.76 -2.61
C ILE A 95 -11.49 6.59 -1.76
N GLN A 96 -10.33 6.86 -2.36
CA GLN A 96 -9.05 6.93 -1.69
C GLN A 96 -8.84 8.34 -1.13
N LEU A 97 -8.68 8.46 0.19
CA LEU A 97 -8.50 9.73 0.90
C LEU A 97 -7.03 10.16 0.95
N LYS A 98 -6.34 10.05 -0.19
CA LYS A 98 -4.90 10.29 -0.32
C LYS A 98 -4.49 11.71 0.12
N SER A 99 -5.36 12.72 -0.02
CA SER A 99 -5.05 14.08 0.43
C SER A 99 -4.93 14.23 1.95
N THR A 100 -5.40 13.25 2.72
CA THR A 100 -5.35 13.28 4.19
C THR A 100 -4.05 12.77 4.80
N ASP A 101 -3.11 12.24 4.01
CA ASP A 101 -1.82 11.72 4.52
C ASP A 101 -1.03 12.82 5.26
N PRO A 102 -0.70 12.65 6.56
CA PRO A 102 0.12 13.60 7.32
C PRO A 102 1.53 13.86 6.76
N ASN A 103 2.02 12.98 5.88
CA ASN A 103 3.31 13.13 5.19
C ASN A 103 3.17 13.84 3.83
N GLY A 104 1.94 14.08 3.37
CA GLY A 104 1.60 14.67 2.08
C GLY A 104 0.90 16.01 2.22
N MET A 105 -0.40 16.05 1.91
CA MET A 105 -1.23 17.26 1.98
C MET A 105 -1.85 17.52 3.36
N ASP A 106 -1.85 16.52 4.26
CA ASP A 106 -2.44 16.54 5.61
C ASP A 106 -3.85 17.18 5.70
N ARG A 107 -4.69 17.02 4.66
CA ARG A 107 -5.99 17.72 4.58
C ARG A 107 -6.84 17.51 5.84
N PRO A 108 -7.54 18.54 6.36
CA PRO A 108 -8.41 18.40 7.52
C PRO A 108 -9.50 17.34 7.33
N VAL A 109 -9.81 16.60 8.40
CA VAL A 109 -10.82 15.52 8.39
C VAL A 109 -12.17 16.00 7.85
N GLU A 110 -12.67 17.15 8.30
CA GLU A 110 -13.96 17.69 7.85
C GLU A 110 -13.99 18.02 6.35
N ASP A 111 -12.85 18.28 5.70
CA ASP A 111 -12.81 18.54 4.26
C ASP A 111 -12.86 17.23 3.45
N ALA A 112 -12.14 16.20 3.88
CA ALA A 112 -12.28 14.86 3.32
C ALA A 112 -13.69 14.27 3.53
N VAL A 113 -14.30 14.48 4.71
CA VAL A 113 -15.70 14.12 5.00
C VAL A 113 -16.66 14.74 3.97
N LYS A 114 -16.51 16.03 3.61
CA LYS A 114 -17.36 16.67 2.59
C LYS A 114 -17.25 15.99 1.23
N VAL A 115 -16.04 15.61 0.81
CA VAL A 115 -15.82 14.90 -0.46
C VAL A 115 -16.46 13.50 -0.42
N VAL A 116 -16.29 12.75 0.66
CA VAL A 116 -16.95 11.44 0.83
C VAL A 116 -18.47 11.57 0.75
N LYS A 117 -19.08 12.54 1.44
CA LYS A 117 -20.52 12.78 1.35
C LYS A 117 -20.97 13.12 -0.08
N SER A 118 -20.24 14.00 -0.77
CA SER A 118 -20.58 14.35 -2.17
C SER A 118 -20.54 13.15 -3.11
N VAL A 119 -19.59 12.22 -2.94
CA VAL A 119 -19.54 10.96 -3.70
C VAL A 119 -20.67 10.02 -3.30
N VAL A 120 -20.92 9.83 -1.99
CA VAL A 120 -21.93 8.94 -1.41
C VAL A 120 -23.38 9.40 -1.67
N ASP A 121 -23.58 10.66 -2.06
CA ASP A 121 -24.87 11.19 -2.55
C ASP A 121 -24.94 11.30 -4.08
N ALA A 122 -23.81 11.24 -4.80
CA ALA A 122 -23.75 11.35 -6.26
C ALA A 122 -23.89 10.01 -7.02
N VAL A 123 -23.63 8.87 -6.37
CA VAL A 123 -23.80 7.53 -6.96
C VAL A 123 -24.82 6.68 -6.22
N ASP A 124 -25.41 5.72 -6.92
CA ASP A 124 -26.41 4.79 -6.39
C ASP A 124 -25.87 3.36 -6.18
N VAL A 125 -24.55 3.15 -6.36
CA VAL A 125 -23.82 1.92 -6.03
C VAL A 125 -23.17 2.04 -4.64
N PRO A 126 -22.72 0.93 -4.01
CA PRO A 126 -22.00 1.00 -2.74
C PRO A 126 -20.68 1.76 -2.87
N VAL A 127 -20.26 2.39 -1.76
CA VAL A 127 -18.98 3.09 -1.65
C VAL A 127 -18.14 2.45 -0.56
N VAL A 128 -16.88 2.15 -0.90
CA VAL A 128 -15.80 1.82 0.02
C VAL A 128 -15.00 3.09 0.27
N VAL A 129 -14.75 3.41 1.54
CA VAL A 129 -13.91 4.52 1.95
C VAL A 129 -12.55 3.96 2.30
N TRP A 130 -11.48 4.46 1.67
CA TRP A 130 -10.13 3.96 1.83
C TRP A 130 -9.20 5.08 2.32
N GLY A 131 -8.67 4.92 3.53
CA GLY A 131 -7.74 5.85 4.18
C GLY A 131 -6.30 5.74 3.65
N THR A 132 -5.36 6.10 4.52
CA THR A 132 -3.95 6.32 4.20
C THR A 132 -3.00 5.26 4.75
N ALA A 133 -3.51 4.36 5.59
CA ALA A 133 -2.75 3.49 6.51
C ALA A 133 -1.95 4.25 7.59
N ASN A 134 -2.24 5.54 7.80
CA ASN A 134 -1.83 6.24 9.01
C ASN A 134 -2.87 6.01 10.11
N LYS A 135 -2.54 5.18 11.11
CA LYS A 135 -3.47 4.67 12.13
C LYS A 135 -4.24 5.75 12.88
N GLU A 136 -3.58 6.84 13.25
CA GLU A 136 -4.16 7.94 14.03
C GLU A 136 -5.08 8.81 13.15
N LYS A 137 -4.59 9.20 11.97
CA LYS A 137 -5.37 10.00 11.00
C LYS A 137 -6.59 9.22 10.52
N ASP A 138 -6.42 7.95 10.15
CA ASP A 138 -7.48 7.07 9.68
C ASP A 138 -8.50 6.77 10.78
N GLU A 139 -8.12 6.64 12.06
CA GLU A 139 -9.10 6.53 13.15
C GLU A 139 -9.96 7.81 13.25
N ALA A 140 -9.34 8.99 13.29
CA ALA A 140 -10.09 10.25 13.38
C ALA A 140 -11.03 10.44 12.16
N LEU A 141 -10.52 10.11 10.97
CA LEU A 141 -11.19 10.27 9.68
C LEU A 141 -12.36 9.29 9.51
N LEU A 142 -12.12 7.99 9.67
CA LEU A 142 -13.11 6.95 9.40
C LEU A 142 -14.24 6.93 10.43
N LYS A 143 -13.96 7.28 11.71
CA LYS A 143 -15.02 7.45 12.72
C LYS A 143 -15.96 8.61 12.38
N ARG A 144 -15.41 9.74 11.93
CA ARG A 144 -16.19 10.93 11.54
C ARG A 144 -17.00 10.69 10.26
N ILE A 145 -16.44 9.97 9.30
CA ILE A 145 -17.15 9.54 8.08
C ILE A 145 -18.31 8.59 8.40
N ALA A 146 -18.12 7.63 9.32
CA ALA A 146 -19.16 6.69 9.74
C ALA A 146 -20.35 7.39 10.44
N GLU A 147 -20.08 8.42 11.25
CA GLU A 147 -21.10 9.28 11.84
C GLU A 147 -21.89 10.05 10.76
N GLU A 148 -21.18 10.79 9.90
CA GLU A 148 -21.78 11.65 8.88
C GLU A 148 -22.45 10.90 7.71
N CYS A 149 -22.18 9.60 7.57
CA CYS A 149 -22.75 8.71 6.57
C CYS A 149 -23.57 7.56 7.19
N GLN A 150 -24.05 7.72 8.42
CA GLN A 150 -24.84 6.71 9.14
C GLN A 150 -25.96 6.13 8.25
N GLY A 151 -26.12 4.81 8.28
CA GLY A 151 -27.18 4.12 7.53
C GLY A 151 -26.92 3.95 6.03
N LYS A 152 -25.85 4.54 5.46
CA LYS A 152 -25.42 4.26 4.07
C LYS A 152 -24.78 2.87 3.93
N ASN A 153 -24.42 2.21 5.04
CA ASN A 153 -23.76 0.89 5.08
C ASN A 153 -22.46 0.84 4.23
N LEU A 154 -21.66 1.91 4.30
CA LEU A 154 -20.33 1.98 3.67
C LEU A 154 -19.40 0.88 4.20
N ALA A 155 -18.43 0.46 3.39
CA ALA A 155 -17.28 -0.29 3.87
C ALA A 155 -16.13 0.68 4.21
N LEU A 156 -15.52 0.51 5.39
CA LEU A 156 -14.47 1.39 5.92
C LEU A 156 -13.13 0.65 5.93
N SER A 157 -12.10 1.28 5.35
CA SER A 157 -10.76 0.73 5.15
C SER A 157 -9.70 1.84 5.31
N PRO A 158 -8.46 1.54 5.72
CA PRO A 158 -8.00 0.28 6.33
C PRO A 158 -8.38 0.24 7.82
N VAL A 159 -8.78 -0.94 8.30
CA VAL A 159 -8.88 -1.21 9.74
C VAL A 159 -7.84 -2.26 10.09
N GLU A 160 -6.94 -1.93 11.02
CA GLU A 160 -5.81 -2.74 11.45
C GLU A 160 -5.86 -2.99 12.97
N GLU A 161 -4.99 -3.86 13.48
CA GLU A 161 -4.80 -4.09 14.93
C GLU A 161 -4.46 -2.80 15.73
N GLY A 162 -3.96 -1.75 15.07
CA GLY A 162 -3.69 -0.46 15.71
C GLY A 162 -4.94 0.39 15.99
N ASN A 163 -5.98 0.33 15.13
CA ASN A 163 -7.11 1.27 15.16
C ASN A 163 -8.51 0.58 15.17
N TYR A 164 -8.57 -0.76 15.17
CA TYR A 164 -9.83 -1.53 15.19
C TYR A 164 -10.77 -1.18 16.35
N LYS A 165 -10.24 -0.77 17.52
CA LYS A 165 -11.08 -0.41 18.67
C LYS A 165 -11.95 0.80 18.36
N GLY A 166 -11.34 1.88 17.88
CA GLY A 166 -12.05 3.12 17.57
C GLY A 166 -12.94 2.99 16.36
N ILE A 167 -12.38 2.51 15.24
CA ILE A 167 -13.14 2.39 13.98
C ILE A 167 -14.21 1.30 14.11
N GLY A 168 -13.89 0.15 14.71
CA GLY A 168 -14.82 -0.98 14.84
C GLY A 168 -16.00 -0.71 15.76
N ALA A 169 -15.80 -0.03 16.90
CA ALA A 169 -16.90 0.37 17.77
C ALA A 169 -17.84 1.39 17.08
N THR A 170 -17.26 2.30 16.30
CA THR A 170 -18.03 3.32 15.55
C THR A 170 -18.76 2.70 14.34
N ALA A 171 -18.11 1.76 13.63
CA ALA A 171 -18.72 0.99 12.56
C ALA A 171 -19.88 0.12 13.06
N LEU A 172 -19.76 -0.48 14.24
CA LEU A 172 -20.83 -1.21 14.91
C LEU A 172 -22.00 -0.27 15.27
N ALA A 173 -21.72 0.89 15.88
CA ALA A 173 -22.74 1.85 16.29
C ALA A 173 -23.55 2.43 15.11
N PHE A 174 -22.90 2.71 13.97
CA PHE A 174 -23.53 3.29 12.78
C PHE A 174 -23.86 2.27 11.67
N ASN A 175 -23.70 0.97 11.95
CA ASN A 175 -24.05 -0.16 11.08
C ASN A 175 -23.30 -0.18 9.72
N HIS A 176 -21.99 0.04 9.74
CA HIS A 176 -21.10 -0.06 8.57
C HIS A 176 -20.51 -1.46 8.38
N VAL A 177 -19.72 -1.65 7.33
CA VAL A 177 -18.88 -2.82 7.06
C VAL A 177 -17.41 -2.44 7.33
N ILE A 178 -16.62 -3.38 7.82
CA ILE A 178 -15.20 -3.22 8.10
C ILE A 178 -14.37 -3.97 7.05
N VAL A 179 -13.37 -3.30 6.48
CA VAL A 179 -12.28 -3.92 5.73
C VAL A 179 -11.11 -4.11 6.70
N ALA A 180 -10.91 -5.35 7.13
CA ALA A 180 -9.86 -5.78 8.05
C ALA A 180 -8.56 -5.99 7.28
N SER A 181 -7.72 -4.96 7.23
CA SER A 181 -6.43 -4.94 6.54
C SER A 181 -5.33 -5.57 7.40
N THR A 182 -4.63 -6.56 6.86
CA THR A 182 -3.49 -7.22 7.54
C THR A 182 -2.32 -7.49 6.59
N PRO A 183 -1.06 -7.43 7.06
CA PRO A 183 0.11 -7.46 6.19
C PRO A 183 0.52 -8.89 5.79
N ILE A 184 -0.20 -9.46 4.81
CA ILE A 184 0.15 -10.72 4.12
C ILE A 184 0.45 -11.88 5.10
N ASP A 185 -0.41 -12.06 6.12
CA ASP A 185 -0.35 -13.23 6.99
C ASP A 185 -1.74 -13.73 7.44
N VAL A 186 -1.90 -15.06 7.41
CA VAL A 186 -3.16 -15.77 7.69
C VAL A 186 -3.53 -15.69 9.19
N ASN A 187 -2.53 -15.72 10.07
CA ASN A 187 -2.73 -15.64 11.52
C ASN A 187 -3.11 -14.22 11.93
N LEU A 188 -2.49 -13.20 11.32
CA LEU A 188 -2.87 -11.80 11.55
C LEU A 188 -4.29 -11.52 11.06
N ALA A 189 -4.69 -12.01 9.87
CA ALA A 189 -6.07 -11.92 9.39
C ALA A 189 -7.06 -12.58 10.38
N LYS A 190 -6.72 -13.77 10.90
CA LYS A 190 -7.52 -14.47 11.91
C LYS A 190 -7.58 -13.71 13.24
N GLN A 191 -6.46 -13.18 13.72
CA GLN A 191 -6.34 -12.41 14.95
C GLN A 191 -7.18 -11.14 14.89
N LEU A 192 -7.10 -10.37 13.80
CA LEU A 192 -7.89 -9.16 13.64
C LEU A 192 -9.39 -9.45 13.60
N ASN A 193 -9.82 -10.51 12.91
CA ASN A 193 -11.23 -10.93 12.91
C ASN A 193 -11.71 -11.37 14.30
N ILE A 194 -10.86 -12.04 15.10
CA ILE A 194 -11.14 -12.36 16.50
C ILE A 194 -11.22 -11.09 17.36
N LEU A 195 -10.36 -10.10 17.15
CA LEU A 195 -10.40 -8.83 17.87
C LEU A 195 -11.66 -8.01 17.57
N LEU A 196 -12.10 -8.00 16.31
CA LEU A 196 -13.36 -7.38 15.87
C LEU A 196 -14.59 -8.11 16.43
N GLU A 197 -14.60 -9.44 16.42
CA GLU A 197 -15.68 -10.25 16.99
C GLU A 197 -15.81 -10.05 18.52
N ASN A 198 -14.68 -9.98 19.24
CA ASN A 198 -14.67 -9.67 20.67
C ASN A 198 -15.14 -8.23 21.00
N LEU A 199 -15.08 -7.31 20.03
CA LEU A 199 -15.64 -5.95 20.13
C LEU A 199 -17.15 -5.92 19.84
N GLY A 200 -17.74 -7.04 19.41
CA GLY A 200 -19.15 -7.16 19.05
C GLY A 200 -19.46 -6.98 17.55
N VAL A 201 -18.43 -6.83 16.70
CA VAL A 201 -18.63 -6.77 15.24
C VAL A 201 -18.91 -8.18 14.71
N ALA A 202 -20.11 -8.40 14.19
CA ALA A 202 -20.48 -9.68 13.57
C ALA A 202 -19.64 -9.94 12.30
N LEU A 203 -19.18 -11.18 12.09
CA LEU A 203 -18.29 -11.52 10.97
C LEU A 203 -18.92 -11.34 9.58
N ASN A 204 -20.25 -11.22 9.46
CA ASN A 204 -20.94 -10.82 8.23
C ASN A 204 -20.96 -9.29 7.99
N LYS A 205 -20.22 -8.54 8.80
CA LYS A 205 -19.85 -7.13 8.61
C LYS A 205 -18.33 -6.94 8.44
N VAL A 206 -17.58 -8.03 8.22
CA VAL A 206 -16.13 -8.01 8.05
C VAL A 206 -15.74 -8.57 6.68
N ILE A 207 -14.80 -7.90 6.02
CA ILE A 207 -14.16 -8.32 4.77
C ILE A 207 -12.66 -8.29 5.04
N ILE A 208 -11.92 -9.34 4.69
CA ILE A 208 -10.45 -9.33 4.81
C ILE A 208 -9.85 -8.56 3.63
N ASP A 209 -8.94 -7.63 3.92
CA ASP A 209 -7.92 -7.17 2.97
C ASP A 209 -6.58 -7.81 3.41
N PRO A 210 -6.04 -8.78 2.66
CA PRO A 210 -4.82 -9.50 3.04
C PRO A 210 -3.54 -8.69 2.76
N THR A 211 -3.67 -7.39 2.46
CA THR A 211 -2.72 -6.54 1.77
C THR A 211 -2.40 -7.07 0.36
N THR A 212 -2.65 -6.22 -0.63
CA THR A 212 -2.44 -6.57 -2.04
C THR A 212 -1.01 -6.21 -2.47
N GLY A 213 -0.34 -7.12 -3.16
CA GLY A 213 0.98 -6.93 -3.75
C GLY A 213 0.87 -6.66 -5.26
N GLY A 214 1.81 -5.89 -5.81
CA GLY A 214 1.82 -5.57 -7.24
C GLY A 214 2.33 -6.76 -8.09
N LEU A 215 1.95 -6.80 -9.36
CA LEU A 215 2.49 -7.78 -10.32
C LEU A 215 3.99 -7.57 -10.51
N GLY A 216 4.81 -8.55 -10.12
CA GLY A 216 6.28 -8.41 -10.05
C GLY A 216 6.79 -7.73 -8.77
N TYR A 217 5.87 -7.36 -7.85
CA TYR A 217 6.11 -6.66 -6.59
C TYR A 217 5.37 -7.38 -5.44
N GLY A 218 5.59 -8.69 -5.30
CA GLY A 218 5.11 -9.47 -4.16
C GLY A 218 3.69 -10.03 -4.26
N LEU A 219 3.02 -9.93 -5.41
CA LEU A 219 1.71 -10.55 -5.67
C LEU A 219 1.67 -12.02 -5.25
N GLU A 220 2.75 -12.77 -5.49
CA GLU A 220 2.90 -14.18 -5.15
C GLU A 220 2.74 -14.49 -3.65
N TYR A 221 3.12 -13.56 -2.77
CA TYR A 221 2.91 -13.69 -1.32
C TYR A 221 1.45 -13.52 -0.95
N SER A 222 0.79 -12.44 -1.42
CA SER A 222 -0.64 -12.21 -1.19
C SER A 222 -1.49 -13.33 -1.79
N TYR A 223 -1.17 -13.79 -3.00
CA TYR A 223 -1.83 -14.92 -3.67
C TYR A 223 -1.79 -16.18 -2.80
N SER A 224 -0.60 -16.56 -2.32
CA SER A 224 -0.39 -17.73 -1.47
C SER A 224 -1.09 -17.62 -0.11
N VAL A 225 -1.20 -16.40 0.45
CA VAL A 225 -1.93 -16.14 1.70
C VAL A 225 -3.44 -16.20 1.49
N MET A 226 -3.95 -15.69 0.37
CA MET A 226 -5.37 -15.76 0.02
C MET A 226 -5.86 -17.19 -0.23
N GLU A 227 -5.09 -18.00 -0.95
CA GLU A 227 -5.39 -19.44 -1.08
C GLU A 227 -5.45 -20.10 0.31
N ARG A 228 -4.47 -19.85 1.18
CA ARG A 228 -4.47 -20.37 2.56
C ARG A 228 -5.68 -19.89 3.39
N ILE A 229 -6.12 -18.64 3.22
CA ILE A 229 -7.34 -18.11 3.87
C ILE A 229 -8.59 -18.85 3.37
N LYS A 230 -8.76 -19.03 2.06
CA LYS A 230 -9.88 -19.82 1.49
C LYS A 230 -9.81 -21.28 1.92
N MET A 231 -8.65 -21.93 1.87
CA MET A 231 -8.46 -23.31 2.35
C MET A 231 -8.88 -23.46 3.81
N ALA A 232 -8.41 -22.55 4.68
CA ALA A 232 -8.73 -22.58 6.11
C ALA A 232 -10.25 -22.44 6.34
N GLY A 233 -10.87 -21.43 5.73
CA GLY A 233 -12.30 -21.18 5.86
C GLY A 233 -13.18 -22.29 5.27
N LEU A 234 -12.85 -22.84 4.10
CA LEU A 234 -13.69 -23.79 3.36
C LEU A 234 -13.44 -25.27 3.71
N THR A 235 -12.25 -25.65 4.19
CA THR A 235 -11.87 -27.07 4.37
C THR A 235 -11.25 -27.42 5.72
N GLN A 236 -10.92 -26.42 6.56
CA GLN A 236 -10.24 -26.63 7.86
C GLN A 236 -11.07 -26.07 9.03
N GLU A 237 -12.36 -25.84 8.80
CA GLU A 237 -13.37 -25.42 9.80
C GLU A 237 -13.04 -24.09 10.50
N ASP A 238 -12.21 -23.23 9.89
CA ASP A 238 -11.82 -21.95 10.46
C ASP A 238 -12.87 -20.86 10.25
N GLU A 239 -13.90 -20.85 11.10
CA GLU A 239 -14.99 -19.87 11.08
C GLU A 239 -14.54 -18.41 11.03
N LYS A 240 -13.35 -18.10 11.59
CA LYS A 240 -12.83 -16.73 11.68
C LYS A 240 -12.20 -16.27 10.36
N LEU A 241 -11.97 -17.18 9.42
CA LEU A 241 -11.54 -16.93 8.04
C LEU A 241 -12.65 -17.20 7.01
N GLN A 242 -13.86 -17.59 7.45
CA GLN A 242 -15.05 -17.76 6.60
C GLN A 242 -15.72 -16.42 6.23
N VAL A 243 -14.95 -15.43 5.79
CA VAL A 243 -15.43 -14.09 5.38
C VAL A 243 -14.96 -13.71 3.96
N PRO A 244 -15.60 -12.75 3.27
CA PRO A 244 -15.17 -12.35 1.93
C PRO A 244 -13.81 -11.66 1.93
N MET A 245 -13.14 -11.62 0.77
CA MET A 245 -11.90 -10.87 0.56
C MET A 245 -12.04 -9.73 -0.45
N ILE A 246 -11.35 -8.62 -0.21
CA ILE A 246 -11.23 -7.47 -1.13
C ILE A 246 -9.75 -7.19 -1.43
N ASN A 247 -9.44 -6.75 -2.66
CA ASN A 247 -8.06 -6.47 -3.08
C ASN A 247 -7.93 -5.12 -3.80
N ASN A 248 -7.02 -4.28 -3.30
CA ASN A 248 -6.68 -2.99 -3.89
C ASN A 248 -5.54 -3.13 -4.93
N ILE A 249 -5.87 -3.61 -6.12
CA ILE A 249 -4.91 -3.82 -7.22
C ILE A 249 -4.53 -2.49 -7.88
N ALA A 250 -5.51 -1.60 -8.00
CA ALA A 250 -5.41 -0.33 -8.70
C ALA A 250 -4.19 0.51 -8.29
N ASN A 251 -4.02 0.73 -6.97
CA ASN A 251 -2.89 1.46 -6.41
C ASN A 251 -1.55 0.75 -6.66
N GLU A 252 -1.52 -0.58 -6.55
CA GLU A 252 -0.30 -1.38 -6.58
C GLU A 252 0.28 -1.57 -7.98
N ILE A 253 -0.57 -1.62 -9.01
CA ILE A 253 -0.15 -1.71 -10.40
C ILE A 253 0.23 -0.34 -10.97
N TRP A 254 -0.60 0.69 -10.75
CA TRP A 254 -0.37 1.98 -11.39
C TRP A 254 0.67 2.86 -10.69
N LYS A 255 1.19 2.44 -9.52
CA LYS A 255 2.44 2.97 -8.92
C LYS A 255 3.71 2.24 -9.41
N SER A 256 3.59 1.15 -10.16
CA SER A 256 4.75 0.39 -10.63
C SER A 256 5.55 1.17 -11.67
N LYS A 257 6.86 0.91 -11.74
CA LYS A 257 7.74 1.59 -12.69
C LYS A 257 7.33 1.31 -14.14
N GLU A 258 6.99 0.06 -14.43
CA GLU A 258 6.63 -0.44 -15.76
C GLU A 258 5.34 0.21 -16.28
N ALA A 259 4.36 0.46 -15.41
CA ALA A 259 3.13 1.17 -15.75
C ALA A 259 3.38 2.66 -16.05
N GLY A 260 4.37 3.28 -15.42
CA GLY A 260 4.75 4.69 -15.63
C GLY A 260 5.75 4.95 -16.77
N LEU A 261 6.57 3.98 -17.15
CA LEU A 261 7.62 4.16 -18.18
C LEU A 261 7.06 4.54 -19.56
N SER A 262 7.67 5.53 -20.21
CA SER A 262 7.33 5.88 -21.59
C SER A 262 7.77 4.80 -22.58
N GLN A 263 7.31 4.93 -23.82
CA GLN A 263 7.77 4.06 -24.90
C GLN A 263 9.25 4.27 -25.25
N GLU A 264 9.78 5.46 -24.98
CA GLU A 264 11.15 5.87 -25.33
C GLU A 264 12.15 5.43 -24.25
N ASP A 265 11.75 5.45 -22.97
CA ASP A 265 12.55 4.92 -21.86
C ASP A 265 12.58 3.38 -21.83
N ALA A 266 11.53 2.73 -22.33
CA ALA A 266 11.32 1.29 -22.26
C ALA A 266 10.91 0.68 -23.62
N PRO A 267 11.72 0.85 -24.69
CA PRO A 267 11.35 0.48 -26.05
C PRO A 267 11.01 -1.01 -26.23
N THR A 268 11.63 -1.88 -25.43
CA THR A 268 11.43 -3.34 -25.46
C THR A 268 10.20 -3.83 -24.69
N LEU A 269 9.56 -3.00 -23.85
CA LEU A 269 8.41 -3.39 -23.02
C LEU A 269 7.05 -3.22 -23.73
N GLY A 270 7.04 -3.05 -25.05
CA GLY A 270 5.82 -2.88 -25.85
C GLY A 270 5.03 -1.60 -25.52
N ASP A 271 3.81 -1.51 -26.04
CA ASP A 271 2.93 -0.33 -25.94
C ASP A 271 2.61 0.05 -24.48
N THR A 272 3.00 1.25 -24.03
CA THR A 272 2.83 1.71 -22.63
C THR A 272 1.38 1.62 -22.12
N GLU A 273 0.38 2.01 -22.93
CA GLU A 273 -1.03 1.97 -22.50
C GLU A 273 -1.49 0.53 -22.30
N LYS A 274 -1.24 -0.32 -23.30
CA LYS A 274 -1.58 -1.75 -23.22
C LYS A 274 -0.80 -2.48 -22.13
N ARG A 275 0.44 -2.08 -21.84
CA ARG A 275 1.25 -2.67 -20.76
C ARG A 275 0.60 -2.47 -19.41
N GLY A 276 0.28 -1.23 -19.03
CA GLY A 276 -0.38 -0.96 -17.74
C GLY A 276 -1.73 -1.66 -17.59
N ILE A 277 -2.54 -1.64 -18.65
CA ILE A 277 -3.85 -2.35 -18.68
C ILE A 277 -3.66 -3.86 -18.53
N LEU A 278 -2.74 -4.48 -19.26
CA LEU A 278 -2.50 -5.93 -19.17
C LEU A 278 -1.85 -6.34 -17.85
N MET A 279 -1.03 -5.49 -17.22
CA MET A 279 -0.54 -5.73 -15.86
C MET A 279 -1.68 -5.75 -14.85
N GLU A 280 -2.62 -4.80 -14.95
CA GLU A 280 -3.79 -4.72 -14.07
C GLU A 280 -4.75 -5.90 -14.30
N VAL A 281 -5.03 -6.26 -15.55
CA VAL A 281 -5.85 -7.44 -15.89
C VAL A 281 -5.19 -8.74 -15.43
N THR A 282 -3.87 -8.88 -15.59
CA THR A 282 -3.14 -10.08 -15.15
C THR A 282 -3.20 -10.23 -13.63
N ALA A 283 -2.94 -9.15 -12.89
CA ALA A 283 -3.07 -9.16 -11.44
C ALA A 283 -4.51 -9.48 -11.00
N ALA A 284 -5.52 -8.87 -11.64
CA ALA A 284 -6.92 -9.12 -11.37
C ALA A 284 -7.31 -10.59 -11.57
N VAL A 285 -6.86 -11.23 -12.65
CA VAL A 285 -7.10 -12.66 -12.90
C VAL A 285 -6.43 -13.52 -11.81
N SER A 286 -5.18 -13.24 -11.44
CA SER A 286 -4.51 -13.95 -10.34
C SER A 286 -5.26 -13.81 -9.01
N TYR A 287 -5.68 -12.59 -8.64
CA TYR A 287 -6.39 -12.37 -7.39
C TYR A 287 -7.80 -12.97 -7.37
N LEU A 288 -8.48 -13.07 -8.51
CA LEU A 288 -9.72 -13.82 -8.64
C LEU A 288 -9.51 -15.33 -8.45
N LEU A 289 -8.43 -15.90 -9.01
CA LEU A 289 -8.08 -17.31 -8.86
C LEU A 289 -7.67 -17.66 -7.41
N ALA A 290 -7.04 -16.73 -6.68
CA ALA A 290 -6.80 -16.85 -5.24
C ALA A 290 -8.07 -16.61 -4.37
N GLY A 291 -9.20 -16.25 -4.97
CA GLY A 291 -10.49 -16.15 -4.29
C GLY A 291 -10.88 -14.77 -3.78
N SER A 292 -10.44 -13.70 -4.43
CA SER A 292 -11.00 -12.37 -4.18
C SER A 292 -12.51 -12.33 -4.49
N ASN A 293 -13.29 -11.75 -3.59
CA ASN A 293 -14.73 -11.52 -3.78
C ASN A 293 -14.99 -10.09 -4.32
N ALA A 294 -14.06 -9.15 -4.12
CA ALA A 294 -14.16 -7.78 -4.62
C ALA A 294 -12.79 -7.25 -5.09
N LEU A 295 -12.70 -6.82 -6.34
CA LEU A 295 -11.52 -6.17 -6.90
C LEU A 295 -11.71 -4.66 -7.02
N ILE A 296 -10.62 -3.92 -6.80
CA ILE A 296 -10.54 -2.48 -7.03
C ILE A 296 -9.53 -2.26 -8.16
N LEU A 297 -9.99 -1.68 -9.27
CA LEU A 297 -9.19 -1.38 -10.47
C LEU A 297 -9.24 0.13 -10.79
N ARG A 298 -8.32 0.62 -11.63
CA ARG A 298 -8.25 2.01 -12.09
C ARG A 298 -8.72 2.16 -13.53
N HIS A 299 -8.23 1.33 -14.46
CA HIS A 299 -8.45 1.59 -15.89
C HIS A 299 -9.74 0.94 -16.43
N PRO A 300 -10.59 1.67 -17.19
CA PRO A 300 -11.86 1.16 -17.71
C PRO A 300 -11.76 -0.13 -18.57
N GLU A 301 -10.75 -0.23 -19.43
CA GLU A 301 -10.53 -1.45 -20.22
C GLU A 301 -10.17 -2.65 -19.35
N SER A 302 -9.50 -2.45 -18.21
CA SER A 302 -9.23 -3.51 -17.24
C SER A 302 -10.54 -4.00 -16.63
N VAL A 303 -11.42 -3.08 -16.21
CA VAL A 303 -12.76 -3.40 -15.69
C VAL A 303 -13.57 -4.18 -16.73
N ARG A 304 -13.59 -3.74 -17.99
CA ARG A 304 -14.29 -4.44 -19.08
C ARG A 304 -13.79 -5.87 -19.28
N LEU A 305 -12.47 -6.06 -19.37
CA LEU A 305 -11.86 -7.37 -19.60
C LEU A 305 -12.01 -8.31 -18.40
N VAL A 306 -11.88 -7.80 -17.18
CA VAL A 306 -12.02 -8.60 -15.95
C VAL A 306 -13.48 -9.00 -15.70
N LYS A 307 -14.46 -8.12 -15.96
CA LYS A 307 -15.89 -8.47 -15.87
C LYS A 307 -16.28 -9.49 -16.95
N ALA A 308 -15.69 -9.42 -18.15
CA ALA A 308 -15.85 -10.46 -19.17
C ALA A 308 -15.26 -11.81 -18.72
N TYR A 309 -14.05 -11.81 -18.15
CA TYR A 309 -13.43 -13.01 -17.57
C TYR A 309 -14.29 -13.66 -16.47
N ILE A 310 -14.75 -12.88 -15.48
CA ILE A 310 -15.63 -13.37 -14.41
C ILE A 310 -16.91 -14.00 -14.99
N SER A 311 -17.53 -13.35 -15.99
CA SER A 311 -18.75 -13.89 -16.61
C SER A 311 -18.51 -15.17 -17.39
N LEU A 312 -17.37 -15.31 -18.08
CA LEU A 312 -17.01 -16.53 -18.82
C LEU A 312 -16.66 -17.69 -17.88
N MET A 313 -15.91 -17.42 -16.81
CA MET A 313 -15.52 -18.45 -15.83
C MET A 313 -16.73 -19.02 -15.07
N LEU A 314 -17.78 -18.22 -14.83
CA LEU A 314 -18.97 -18.65 -14.09
C LEU A 314 -20.09 -19.23 -14.97
N LYS A 315 -20.19 -18.82 -16.24
CA LYS A 315 -21.30 -19.22 -17.14
C LYS A 315 -20.87 -20.10 -18.31
N GLY A 316 -19.56 -20.27 -18.52
CA GLY A 316 -19.00 -20.77 -19.77
C GLY A 316 -19.19 -19.77 -20.93
N GLY A 317 -18.83 -20.20 -22.14
CA GLY A 317 -18.96 -19.42 -23.36
C GLY A 317 -17.67 -19.39 -24.19
N SER A 318 -17.51 -18.34 -24.99
CA SER A 318 -16.35 -18.11 -25.86
C SER A 318 -15.86 -16.68 -25.69
N ALA A 319 -14.53 -16.49 -25.73
CA ALA A 319 -13.90 -15.18 -25.73
C ALA A 319 -13.62 -14.63 -27.15
N LEU A 320 -14.00 -15.36 -28.22
CA LEU A 320 -13.66 -14.98 -29.60
C LEU A 320 -14.26 -13.63 -30.04
N ASP A 321 -15.45 -13.28 -29.54
CA ASP A 321 -16.13 -12.01 -29.83
C ASP A 321 -15.71 -10.87 -28.89
N LEU A 322 -14.83 -11.13 -27.91
CA LEU A 322 -14.37 -10.11 -26.96
C LEU A 322 -13.36 -9.17 -27.63
N GLN A 323 -13.81 -7.95 -27.92
CA GLN A 323 -12.95 -6.91 -28.51
C GLN A 323 -11.71 -6.64 -27.63
N GLY A 324 -10.54 -6.57 -28.28
CA GLY A 324 -9.27 -6.25 -27.63
C GLY A 324 -9.21 -4.82 -27.08
N ILE A 325 -8.06 -4.45 -26.49
CA ILE A 325 -7.88 -3.13 -25.85
C ILE A 325 -8.02 -1.99 -26.86
N THR A 326 -8.99 -1.11 -26.62
CA THR A 326 -9.19 0.16 -27.33
C THR A 326 -8.29 1.22 -26.70
N LYS A 327 -7.26 1.65 -27.44
CA LYS A 327 -6.33 2.71 -27.02
C LYS A 327 -6.97 4.10 -27.05
N LYS A 328 -6.59 4.96 -26.11
CA LYS A 328 -6.78 6.42 -26.15
C LYS A 328 -5.46 7.17 -26.40
N LEU A 329 -4.31 6.63 -26.01
CA LEU A 329 -3.02 7.27 -26.25
C LEU A 329 -2.52 7.07 -27.70
N PRO A 330 -1.80 8.05 -28.27
CA PRO A 330 -1.15 7.91 -29.58
C PRO A 330 -0.28 6.66 -29.71
N LYS A 331 -0.05 6.23 -30.97
CA LYS A 331 0.98 5.22 -31.28
C LYS A 331 2.34 5.93 -31.33
N VAL A 332 3.28 5.48 -30.51
CA VAL A 332 4.70 5.82 -30.66
C VAL A 332 5.38 4.70 -31.47
N GLU A 333 6.25 5.05 -32.41
CA GLU A 333 6.95 4.08 -33.25
C GLU A 333 8.40 3.91 -32.79
N VAL A 334 8.80 2.66 -32.56
CA VAL A 334 10.13 2.28 -32.06
C VAL A 334 10.84 1.43 -33.10
N ASP A 335 12.05 1.83 -33.47
CA ASP A 335 12.93 1.02 -34.31
C ASP A 335 13.65 -0.04 -33.46
N LEU A 336 12.97 -1.16 -33.23
CA LEU A 336 13.52 -2.31 -32.49
C LEU A 336 14.75 -2.92 -33.19
N ALA A 337 14.94 -2.72 -34.49
CA ALA A 337 16.10 -3.26 -35.21
C ALA A 337 17.38 -2.49 -34.89
N LYS A 338 17.30 -1.19 -34.58
CA LYS A 338 18.46 -0.40 -34.11
C LYS A 338 18.99 -0.80 -32.72
N ILE A 339 18.16 -1.43 -31.89
CA ILE A 339 18.53 -1.84 -30.51
C ILE A 339 18.67 -3.37 -30.36
N ALA A 340 18.43 -4.14 -31.42
CA ALA A 340 18.61 -5.58 -31.40
C ALA A 340 20.11 -5.94 -31.32
N PRO A 341 20.52 -6.90 -30.48
CA PRO A 341 21.88 -7.43 -30.53
C PRO A 341 22.12 -8.13 -31.87
N ALA A 342 23.37 -8.14 -32.33
CA ALA A 342 23.74 -8.88 -33.54
C ALA A 342 23.37 -10.36 -33.37
N PRO A 343 22.73 -11.01 -34.38
CA PRO A 343 22.30 -12.40 -34.26
C PRO A 343 23.52 -13.31 -34.10
N ASN A 344 23.53 -14.16 -33.08
CA ASN A 344 24.57 -15.18 -32.96
C ASN A 344 24.35 -16.25 -34.04
N LEU A 345 25.31 -16.35 -34.97
CA LEU A 345 25.31 -17.33 -36.08
C LEU A 345 26.24 -18.53 -35.81
N GLU A 346 26.74 -18.68 -34.58
CA GLU A 346 27.54 -19.83 -34.16
C GLU A 346 26.68 -21.11 -34.10
N ILE A 347 26.68 -21.86 -35.19
CA ILE A 347 26.20 -23.24 -35.19
C ILE A 347 27.14 -24.07 -34.30
N ALA A 348 26.66 -24.44 -33.11
CA ALA A 348 27.37 -25.30 -32.18
C ALA A 348 27.73 -26.63 -32.87
N LYS A 349 29.01 -26.84 -33.13
CA LYS A 349 29.52 -28.12 -33.59
C LYS A 349 29.46 -29.10 -32.42
N GLU A 350 28.86 -30.26 -32.63
CA GLU A 350 28.85 -31.35 -31.65
C GLU A 350 30.29 -31.84 -31.39
N GLU A 351 30.94 -31.31 -30.36
CA GLU A 351 32.14 -31.95 -29.81
C GLU A 351 31.75 -33.29 -29.19
N LYS A 352 32.18 -34.38 -29.84
CA LYS A 352 31.96 -35.75 -29.34
C LYS A 352 32.45 -35.86 -27.90
N ALA A 353 31.53 -36.24 -27.00
CA ALA A 353 31.79 -36.34 -25.56
C ALA A 353 33.07 -37.11 -25.26
N LYS A 354 34.06 -36.44 -24.67
CA LYS A 354 35.22 -37.09 -24.03
C LYS A 354 34.78 -37.69 -22.70
N ALA A 355 35.28 -38.88 -22.41
CA ALA A 355 34.91 -39.64 -21.22
C ALA A 355 35.30 -38.90 -19.91
N PRO A 356 34.53 -39.05 -18.82
CA PRO A 356 34.78 -38.34 -17.57
C PRO A 356 36.06 -38.83 -16.87
N ALA A 357 36.92 -37.89 -16.49
CA ALA A 357 38.04 -38.14 -15.58
C ALA A 357 37.57 -38.14 -14.11
N LYS A 358 38.28 -38.88 -13.24
CA LYS A 358 37.94 -39.00 -11.81
C LYS A 358 38.17 -37.67 -11.04
N PRO A 359 37.41 -37.42 -9.95
CA PRO A 359 37.58 -36.25 -9.11
C PRO A 359 38.82 -36.35 -8.20
N ALA A 360 39.40 -35.20 -7.86
CA ALA A 360 40.48 -35.06 -6.88
C ALA A 360 40.19 -33.91 -5.90
N GLU A 361 39.94 -34.31 -4.65
CA GLU A 361 39.99 -33.57 -3.36
C GLU A 361 39.45 -32.14 -3.17
N LYS A 362 39.29 -31.78 -1.89
CA LYS A 362 38.76 -30.50 -1.40
C LYS A 362 39.86 -29.77 -0.64
N GLU A 363 39.95 -28.45 -0.81
CA GLU A 363 40.46 -27.55 0.23
C GLU A 363 39.40 -26.49 0.59
N ALA A 364 39.55 -25.89 1.76
CA ALA A 364 38.54 -25.02 2.38
C ALA A 364 38.75 -23.52 2.07
N PRO A 365 37.73 -22.66 2.22
CA PRO A 365 37.82 -21.24 1.88
C PRO A 365 38.79 -20.47 2.80
N LYS A 366 39.39 -19.40 2.27
CA LYS A 366 40.09 -18.36 3.04
C LYS A 366 39.48 -16.98 2.78
N GLU A 367 39.71 -16.08 3.74
CA GLU A 367 38.99 -14.82 3.91
C GLU A 367 39.33 -13.73 2.90
N ALA A 368 38.43 -12.76 2.75
CA ALA A 368 38.63 -11.55 1.95
C ALA A 368 39.34 -10.45 2.76
N PRO A 369 40.41 -9.82 2.22
CA PRO A 369 41.01 -8.62 2.82
C PRO A 369 40.11 -7.37 2.66
N LYS A 370 40.22 -6.43 3.61
CA LYS A 370 39.58 -5.11 3.53
C LYS A 370 40.32 -4.17 2.57
N ALA A 371 39.61 -3.16 2.05
CA ALA A 371 40.21 -2.05 1.34
C ALA A 371 40.82 -1.00 2.30
N GLU A 372 41.96 -0.43 1.93
CA GLU A 372 42.51 0.79 2.51
C GLU A 372 42.36 1.98 1.55
N ALA A 373 42.36 3.20 2.09
CA ALA A 373 42.11 4.42 1.33
C ALA A 373 43.40 5.05 0.75
N PRO A 374 43.38 5.56 -0.49
CA PRO A 374 44.53 6.25 -1.07
C PRO A 374 44.63 7.71 -0.58
N LYS A 375 45.82 8.08 -0.08
CA LYS A 375 46.29 9.48 -0.13
C LYS A 375 46.71 9.82 -1.56
N VAL A 376 46.59 11.09 -1.95
CA VAL A 376 47.25 11.66 -3.14
C VAL A 376 47.97 12.94 -2.74
N GLU A 377 49.13 13.18 -3.32
CA GLU A 377 50.04 14.29 -3.01
C GLU A 377 49.78 15.54 -3.88
N ALA A 378 50.63 16.56 -3.75
CA ALA A 378 50.38 17.92 -4.26
C ALA A 378 51.32 18.36 -5.41
N LYS A 379 51.01 19.55 -5.96
CA LYS A 379 51.73 20.27 -7.04
C LYS A 379 51.52 19.69 -8.46
N PRO A 380 51.56 20.54 -9.52
CA PRO A 380 52.79 21.24 -9.95
C PRO A 380 52.66 22.76 -10.21
N GLU A 381 53.82 23.40 -10.45
CA GLU A 381 53.96 24.72 -11.10
C GLU A 381 54.05 24.58 -12.62
N PRO A 382 53.89 25.68 -13.39
CA PRO A 382 54.93 26.04 -14.39
C PRO A 382 55.19 27.60 -14.39
N PRO A 383 55.97 28.23 -15.31
CA PRO A 383 57.25 28.79 -14.87
C PRO A 383 57.64 30.20 -15.40
N LYS A 384 58.88 30.59 -15.03
CA LYS A 384 59.74 31.65 -15.60
C LYS A 384 59.96 31.53 -17.15
N VAL A 385 60.51 32.45 -17.97
CA VAL A 385 60.93 33.91 -17.99
C VAL A 385 61.44 34.22 -19.44
N GLU A 386 62.07 35.34 -19.89
CA GLU A 386 62.55 36.67 -19.41
C GLU A 386 62.70 37.57 -20.68
N ALA A 387 62.60 38.92 -20.64
CA ALA A 387 62.97 39.77 -21.80
C ALA A 387 63.42 41.21 -21.47
N ALA A 388 64.55 41.62 -22.07
CA ALA A 388 65.16 42.95 -22.20
C ALA A 388 66.01 42.91 -23.51
N PRO A 389 66.51 44.01 -24.14
CA PRO A 389 67.01 45.27 -23.53
C PRO A 389 66.70 46.57 -24.34
N ALA A 390 67.56 47.60 -24.17
CA ALA A 390 67.45 49.00 -24.63
C ALA A 390 68.06 49.22 -26.07
N PRO A 391 68.39 50.44 -26.62
CA PRO A 391 68.84 51.70 -25.96
C PRO A 391 68.42 53.08 -26.56
N GLU A 392 68.80 54.17 -25.83
CA GLU A 392 69.34 55.48 -26.32
C GLU A 392 68.49 56.44 -27.23
N VAL A 393 68.66 57.78 -27.24
CA VAL A 393 69.49 58.78 -26.49
C VAL A 393 68.63 60.05 -26.21
N ALA A 394 69.13 60.94 -25.34
CA ALA A 394 69.05 62.42 -25.39
C ALA A 394 68.26 63.16 -24.28
N LYS A 395 68.89 64.24 -23.80
CA LYS A 395 68.39 65.28 -22.89
C LYS A 395 67.82 66.43 -23.75
N GLU A 396 67.12 67.46 -23.25
CA GLU A 396 67.39 68.24 -22.04
C GLU A 396 66.20 69.12 -21.60
N ASP A 397 66.36 69.75 -20.43
CA ASP A 397 65.59 70.89 -19.88
C ASP A 397 64.07 70.77 -19.65
N LEU A 398 63.69 70.54 -18.37
CA LEU A 398 62.52 71.15 -17.67
C LEU A 398 62.42 70.69 -16.19
N GLU A 399 63.55 70.59 -15.48
CA GLU A 399 63.61 70.18 -14.06
C GLU A 399 63.17 71.30 -13.10
N ALA A 400 61.86 71.57 -13.05
CA ALA A 400 61.25 72.36 -11.98
C ALA A 400 59.82 71.92 -11.64
N LYS A 401 59.01 71.57 -12.64
CA LYS A 401 57.56 71.37 -12.45
C LYS A 401 57.12 69.93 -12.18
N LYS A 402 57.87 68.92 -12.65
CA LYS A 402 57.46 67.50 -12.55
C LYS A 402 57.63 66.88 -11.15
N ARG A 403 58.67 67.24 -10.39
CA ARG A 403 58.92 66.64 -9.06
C ARG A 403 57.77 66.85 -8.07
N ALA A 404 57.18 68.05 -8.05
CA ALA A 404 56.05 68.37 -7.18
C ALA A 404 54.76 67.61 -7.54
N GLU A 405 54.54 67.30 -8.82
CA GLU A 405 53.36 66.60 -9.32
C GLU A 405 53.49 65.08 -9.10
N GLU A 406 54.70 64.53 -9.25
CA GLU A 406 55.00 63.12 -9.00
C GLU A 406 55.03 62.77 -7.49
N GLU A 407 55.61 63.62 -6.65
CA GLU A 407 55.61 63.44 -5.19
C GLU A 407 54.19 63.54 -4.61
N ALA A 408 53.35 64.43 -5.15
CA ALA A 408 51.92 64.49 -4.82
C ALA A 408 51.16 63.22 -5.26
N ARG A 409 51.44 62.71 -6.48
CA ARG A 409 50.82 61.46 -6.98
C ARG A 409 51.19 60.25 -6.12
N ILE A 410 52.48 60.07 -5.81
CA ILE A 410 52.97 58.96 -4.97
C ILE A 410 52.36 59.02 -3.56
N LYS A 411 52.24 60.23 -2.98
CA LYS A 411 51.60 60.40 -1.67
C LYS A 411 50.10 60.08 -1.70
N ALA A 412 49.38 60.51 -2.73
CA ALA A 412 47.96 60.18 -2.91
C ALA A 412 47.74 58.67 -3.15
N GLU A 413 48.61 58.03 -3.92
CA GLU A 413 48.56 56.60 -4.21
C GLU A 413 48.84 55.74 -2.96
N LEU A 414 49.82 56.13 -2.13
CA LEU A 414 50.08 55.50 -0.83
C LEU A 414 48.93 55.68 0.17
N GLU A 415 48.26 56.84 0.18
CA GLU A 415 47.11 57.06 1.05
C GLU A 415 45.87 56.30 0.56
N ALA A 416 45.62 56.28 -0.75
CA ALA A 416 44.56 55.48 -1.36
C ALA A 416 44.76 53.98 -1.10
N LYS A 417 45.98 53.46 -1.26
CA LYS A 417 46.31 52.06 -0.98
C LYS A 417 46.12 51.71 0.50
N LYS A 418 46.55 52.57 1.44
CA LYS A 418 46.29 52.36 2.86
C LYS A 418 44.80 52.35 3.20
N ARG A 419 44.01 53.27 2.62
CA ARG A 419 42.55 53.28 2.80
C ARG A 419 41.90 52.01 2.24
N ALA A 420 42.36 51.52 1.09
CA ALA A 420 41.90 50.25 0.50
C ALA A 420 42.23 49.04 1.38
N GLU A 421 43.48 48.90 1.84
CA GLU A 421 43.90 47.81 2.75
C GLU A 421 43.14 47.87 4.09
N GLU A 422 42.85 49.06 4.61
CA GLU A 422 42.07 49.23 5.84
C GLU A 422 40.56 48.94 5.65
N GLU A 423 39.99 49.27 4.48
CA GLU A 423 38.60 48.94 4.13
C GLU A 423 38.41 47.45 3.84
N GLU A 424 39.35 46.82 3.12
CA GLU A 424 39.38 45.38 2.88
C GLU A 424 39.52 44.60 4.19
N LYS A 425 40.43 45.02 5.07
CA LYS A 425 40.56 44.43 6.41
C LYS A 425 39.27 44.55 7.23
N LYS A 426 38.58 45.71 7.19
CA LYS A 426 37.29 45.91 7.87
C LYS A 426 36.18 45.04 7.28
N LYS A 427 36.17 44.80 5.96
CA LYS A 427 35.23 43.87 5.30
C LYS A 427 35.47 42.43 5.75
N ILE A 428 36.73 41.98 5.76
CA ILE A 428 37.10 40.64 6.23
C ILE A 428 36.73 40.47 7.71
N GLU A 429 37.03 41.45 8.57
CA GLU A 429 36.71 41.41 10.00
C GLU A 429 35.19 41.39 10.24
N ALA A 430 34.42 42.18 9.49
CA ALA A 430 32.96 42.18 9.55
C ALA A 430 32.33 40.87 9.04
N GLU A 431 32.83 40.31 7.93
CA GLU A 431 32.32 39.04 7.38
C GLU A 431 32.64 37.85 8.31
N LEU A 432 33.85 37.82 8.87
CA LEU A 432 34.28 36.76 9.79
C LEU A 432 33.49 36.84 11.11
N LYS A 433 33.22 38.06 11.61
CA LYS A 433 32.31 38.25 12.74
C LYS A 433 30.88 37.81 12.42
N ALA A 434 30.34 38.19 11.25
CA ALA A 434 28.98 37.82 10.84
C ALA A 434 28.82 36.29 10.69
N LYS A 435 29.85 35.60 10.17
CA LYS A 435 29.90 34.12 10.11
C LYS A 435 29.89 33.49 11.50
N LEU A 436 30.68 34.01 12.44
CA LEU A 436 30.70 33.51 13.82
C LEU A 436 29.37 33.75 14.56
N GLU A 437 28.73 34.91 14.39
CA GLU A 437 27.39 35.18 14.97
C GLU A 437 26.31 34.28 14.34
N ALA A 438 26.39 34.02 13.03
CA ALA A 438 25.47 33.10 12.34
C ALA A 438 25.65 31.63 12.77
N GLU A 439 26.88 31.14 12.88
CA GLU A 439 27.20 29.78 13.35
C GLU A 439 26.78 29.58 14.80
N ALA A 440 27.07 30.55 15.67
CA ALA A 440 26.65 30.53 17.08
C ALA A 440 25.12 30.49 17.21
N LYS A 441 24.39 31.29 16.41
CA LYS A 441 22.92 31.27 16.39
C LYS A 441 22.38 29.93 15.90
N ALA A 442 22.88 29.43 14.76
CA ALA A 442 22.43 28.15 14.20
C ALA A 442 22.65 26.98 15.17
N LYS A 443 23.78 26.98 15.89
CA LYS A 443 24.08 25.97 16.91
C LYS A 443 23.13 26.07 18.12
N ALA A 444 22.83 27.27 18.60
CA ALA A 444 21.88 27.49 19.69
C ALA A 444 20.44 27.08 19.30
N GLU A 445 20.03 27.37 18.07
CA GLU A 445 18.71 27.03 17.53
C GLU A 445 18.56 25.50 17.36
N ALA A 446 19.60 24.82 16.87
CA ALA A 446 19.65 23.35 16.79
C ALA A 446 19.61 22.68 18.19
N GLU A 447 20.37 23.20 19.16
CA GLU A 447 20.37 22.67 20.53
C GLU A 447 19.03 22.88 21.24
N ALA A 448 18.38 24.03 21.01
CA ALA A 448 17.03 24.30 21.53
C ALA A 448 15.98 23.37 20.90
N LYS A 449 16.04 23.14 19.58
CA LYS A 449 15.14 22.21 18.90
C LYS A 449 15.32 20.78 19.41
N ALA A 450 16.56 20.29 19.52
CA ALA A 450 16.85 18.95 20.02
C ALA A 450 16.29 18.71 21.44
N LYS A 451 16.43 19.70 22.34
CA LYS A 451 15.88 19.62 23.70
C LYS A 451 14.34 19.63 23.73
N ALA A 452 13.70 20.41 22.86
CA ALA A 452 12.24 20.41 22.72
C ALA A 452 11.71 19.07 22.16
N GLU A 453 12.44 18.46 21.22
CA GLU A 453 12.11 17.17 20.61
C GLU A 453 12.28 16.01 21.63
N GLU A 454 13.36 16.02 22.42
CA GLU A 454 13.58 15.09 23.53
C GLU A 454 12.49 15.21 24.60
N GLU A 455 12.12 16.43 24.99
CA GLU A 455 11.06 16.64 25.98
C GLU A 455 9.68 16.23 25.45
N ALA A 456 9.35 16.55 24.19
CA ALA A 456 8.09 16.12 23.56
C ALA A 456 8.00 14.58 23.51
N LYS A 457 9.08 13.91 23.11
CA LYS A 457 9.15 12.44 23.10
C LYS A 457 8.97 11.85 24.51
N ARG A 458 9.65 12.40 25.53
CA ARG A 458 9.52 11.93 26.92
C ARG A 458 8.10 12.10 27.47
N ARG A 459 7.39 13.19 27.08
CA ARG A 459 5.97 13.39 27.43
C ARG A 459 5.07 12.36 26.73
N ALA A 460 5.29 12.08 25.45
CA ALA A 460 4.53 11.06 24.72
C ALA A 460 4.74 9.64 25.31
N GLU A 461 5.98 9.27 25.65
CA GLU A 461 6.29 7.99 26.32
C GLU A 461 5.64 7.89 27.72
N GLU A 462 5.50 9.01 28.44
CA GLU A 462 4.82 9.07 29.73
C GLU A 462 3.29 9.00 29.60
N GLU A 463 2.69 9.68 28.63
CA GLU A 463 1.26 9.58 28.32
C GLU A 463 0.88 8.18 27.83
N GLU A 464 1.69 7.55 26.98
CA GLU A 464 1.49 6.16 26.54
C GLU A 464 1.60 5.17 27.72
N ARG A 465 2.55 5.38 28.64
CA ARG A 465 2.67 4.58 29.88
C ARG A 465 1.44 4.73 30.77
N LEU A 466 0.97 5.96 31.00
CA LEU A 466 -0.23 6.24 31.79
C LEU A 466 -1.50 5.66 31.15
N LEU A 467 -1.59 5.68 29.81
CA LEU A 467 -2.68 5.07 29.06
C LEU A 467 -2.67 3.54 29.17
N LYS A 468 -1.49 2.90 29.11
CA LYS A 468 -1.32 1.46 29.35
C LYS A 468 -1.69 1.07 30.79
N GLU A 469 -1.16 1.79 31.78
CA GLU A 469 -1.49 1.59 33.20
C GLU A 469 -2.99 1.76 33.50
N LYS A 470 -3.67 2.69 32.81
CA LYS A 470 -5.12 2.85 32.92
C LYS A 470 -5.84 1.69 32.25
N TRP A 471 -5.45 1.34 31.02
CA TRP A 471 -6.05 0.22 30.26
C TRP A 471 -5.94 -1.11 31.02
N GLU A 472 -4.82 -1.38 31.70
CA GLU A 472 -4.67 -2.58 32.54
C GLU A 472 -5.64 -2.60 33.73
N LYS A 473 -5.85 -1.46 34.39
CA LYS A 473 -6.81 -1.30 35.50
C LYS A 473 -8.25 -1.47 35.00
N ASP A 474 -8.62 -0.76 33.92
CA ASP A 474 -9.95 -0.86 33.28
C ASP A 474 -10.24 -2.32 32.84
N LEU A 475 -9.24 -3.01 32.28
CA LEU A 475 -9.36 -4.40 31.81
C LEU A 475 -9.44 -5.41 32.97
N GLU A 476 -8.80 -5.15 34.10
CA GLU A 476 -8.94 -5.99 35.30
C GLU A 476 -10.28 -5.76 36.03
N GLU A 477 -10.82 -4.53 36.02
CA GLU A 477 -12.19 -4.27 36.46
C GLU A 477 -13.23 -4.98 35.56
N ILE A 478 -13.04 -4.94 34.24
CA ILE A 478 -13.90 -5.70 33.29
C ILE A 478 -13.82 -7.21 33.54
N LYS A 479 -12.63 -7.77 33.83
CA LYS A 479 -12.49 -9.18 34.22
C LYS A 479 -13.29 -9.51 35.49
N LYS A 480 -13.13 -8.72 36.55
CA LYS A 480 -13.85 -8.89 37.82
C LYS A 480 -15.36 -8.75 37.66
N ALA A 481 -15.82 -7.80 36.83
CA ALA A 481 -17.22 -7.64 36.49
C ALA A 481 -17.77 -8.86 35.71
N ARG A 482 -17.01 -9.41 34.76
CA ARG A 482 -17.37 -10.62 34.00
C ARG A 482 -17.42 -11.87 34.89
N GLU A 483 -16.48 -12.04 35.82
CA GLU A 483 -16.48 -13.13 36.79
C GLU A 483 -17.66 -13.02 37.78
N ALA A 484 -17.95 -11.83 38.30
CA ALA A 484 -19.10 -11.60 39.17
C ALA A 484 -20.45 -11.81 38.44
N ALA A 485 -20.53 -11.43 37.16
CA ALA A 485 -21.70 -11.71 36.32
C ALA A 485 -21.86 -13.22 36.06
N LEU A 486 -20.77 -13.94 35.77
CA LEU A 486 -20.78 -15.39 35.57
C LEU A 486 -21.18 -16.13 36.86
N GLN A 487 -20.70 -15.71 38.03
CA GLN A 487 -21.09 -16.26 39.33
C GLN A 487 -22.57 -16.02 39.64
N ARG A 488 -23.13 -14.84 39.30
CA ARG A 488 -24.58 -14.59 39.40
C ARG A 488 -25.38 -15.52 38.49
N LEU A 489 -24.98 -15.63 37.22
CA LEU A 489 -25.67 -16.48 36.25
C LEU A 489 -25.62 -17.96 36.66
N MET A 490 -24.49 -18.43 37.20
CA MET A 490 -24.36 -19.77 37.80
C MET A 490 -25.18 -19.98 39.09
N ALA A 491 -25.48 -18.91 39.84
CA ALA A 491 -26.34 -18.98 41.03
C ALA A 491 -27.85 -18.92 40.68
N GLU A 492 -28.20 -18.29 39.56
CA GLU A 492 -29.57 -18.25 39.04
C GLU A 492 -29.93 -19.55 38.29
N MET A 493 -28.96 -20.19 37.63
CA MET A 493 -29.11 -21.53 37.03
C MET A 493 -29.13 -22.63 38.10
N LYS A 494 -30.32 -22.89 38.67
CA LYS A 494 -30.57 -24.11 39.44
C LYS A 494 -30.26 -25.36 38.59
N PRO A 495 -29.66 -26.42 39.16
CA PRO A 495 -29.52 -27.68 38.45
C PRO A 495 -30.90 -28.31 38.19
N GLU A 496 -31.16 -28.68 36.93
CA GLU A 496 -32.33 -29.49 36.57
C GLU A 496 -32.17 -30.92 37.12
N GLU A 497 -33.26 -31.54 37.57
CA GLU A 497 -33.24 -32.93 38.03
C GLU A 497 -33.10 -33.88 36.83
N GLU A 498 -32.21 -34.88 36.94
CA GLU A 498 -32.03 -35.92 35.91
C GLU A 498 -33.33 -36.72 35.70
N VAL A 499 -34.09 -36.40 34.65
CA VAL A 499 -35.25 -37.22 34.23
C VAL A 499 -34.74 -38.56 33.67
N LYS A 500 -34.74 -39.58 34.52
CA LYS A 500 -34.29 -40.94 34.18
C LYS A 500 -35.30 -41.67 33.31
N ILE A 501 -35.19 -41.48 32.00
CA ILE A 501 -35.89 -42.27 30.98
C ILE A 501 -35.56 -43.76 31.18
N SER A 502 -36.58 -44.62 31.15
CA SER A 502 -36.38 -46.06 31.35
C SER A 502 -35.84 -46.73 30.09
N ARG A 503 -34.95 -47.72 30.28
CA ARG A 503 -34.30 -48.46 29.19
C ARG A 503 -35.28 -49.31 28.34
N LYS A 504 -36.54 -49.44 28.75
CA LYS A 504 -37.60 -50.07 27.93
C LYS A 504 -38.11 -49.14 26.83
N ASP A 505 -38.04 -47.84 27.05
CA ASP A 505 -38.72 -46.81 26.26
C ASP A 505 -37.77 -46.12 25.27
N MET A 506 -36.47 -46.42 25.37
CA MET A 506 -35.40 -45.96 24.46
C MET A 506 -35.39 -46.72 23.14
N ASP A 507 -35.14 -46.00 22.04
CA ASP A 507 -35.01 -46.58 20.70
C ASP A 507 -33.67 -47.29 20.44
N LEU A 508 -33.48 -47.82 19.23
CA LEU A 508 -32.26 -48.56 18.86
C LEU A 508 -31.02 -47.66 18.80
N MET A 509 -31.13 -46.43 18.29
CA MET A 509 -30.04 -45.45 18.23
C MET A 509 -29.69 -44.93 19.62
N GLU A 510 -30.67 -44.62 20.45
CA GLU A 510 -30.46 -44.20 21.84
C GLU A 510 -29.73 -45.27 22.65
N ARG A 511 -30.10 -46.55 22.46
CA ARG A 511 -29.41 -47.69 23.09
C ARG A 511 -27.97 -47.88 22.59
N ILE A 512 -27.70 -47.64 21.31
CA ILE A 512 -26.34 -47.63 20.76
C ILE A 512 -25.53 -46.47 21.37
N LEU A 513 -26.11 -45.28 21.49
CA LEU A 513 -25.49 -44.11 22.10
C LEU A 513 -25.33 -44.23 23.63
N GLU A 514 -26.17 -45.00 24.33
CA GLU A 514 -25.96 -45.39 25.73
C GLU A 514 -24.77 -46.36 25.84
N GLY A 515 -24.70 -47.35 24.95
CA GLY A 515 -23.59 -48.31 24.89
C GLY A 515 -22.24 -47.65 24.64
N LEU A 516 -22.14 -46.79 23.61
CA LEU A 516 -20.93 -46.02 23.29
C LEU A 516 -20.51 -45.11 24.47
N ARG A 517 -21.46 -44.42 25.11
CA ARG A 517 -21.18 -43.59 26.29
C ARG A 517 -20.71 -44.41 27.50
N ARG A 518 -21.08 -45.68 27.65
CA ARG A 518 -20.51 -46.58 28.66
C ARG A 518 -19.08 -47.01 28.31
N TYR A 519 -18.80 -47.34 27.04
CA TYR A 519 -17.45 -47.69 26.60
C TYR A 519 -16.45 -46.54 26.76
N HIS A 520 -16.81 -45.32 26.36
CA HIS A 520 -15.96 -44.13 26.53
C HIS A 520 -15.81 -43.64 27.99
N LYS A 521 -16.54 -44.23 28.95
CA LYS A 521 -16.40 -43.92 30.39
C LYS A 521 -15.49 -44.91 31.14
N HIS A 522 -14.85 -45.83 30.41
CA HIS A 522 -13.97 -46.88 30.92
C HIS A 522 -12.69 -47.04 30.07
N GLN A 523 -12.24 -45.95 29.44
CA GLN A 523 -10.88 -45.76 28.91
C GLN A 523 -10.25 -44.54 29.60
#